data_AF-A0A091J4Q0-F1
#
_entry.id   AF-A0A091J4Q0-F1
#
_cell.length_a   1.000
_cell.length_b   1.000
_cell.length_c   1.000
_cell.angle_alpha   90.00
_cell.angle_beta   90.00
_cell.angle_gamma   90.00
#
_symmetry.space_group_name_H-M   'P 1'
#
loop_
_entity.id
_entity.type
_entity.pdbx_description
1 polymer ?
#
loop_
_entity_poly.entity_id
_entity_poly.type
_entity_poly.pdbx_seq_one_letter_code
_entity_poly.pdbx_strand_id
1 'polypeptide(L)'
;WVLLVRKGYQDTDPAPRTAVVTKMKGSAVAGERGAGWQLWDAVDQAWPPQGENVLFLVTNFITTAKQTQGTCPESPSVLEATCTEDADCPVGNTVVHGNGIKTGKCIMFNTTHSTCEIYGWCPVENNTLPRKPLLDEAENFTLFIKNTVHFTKFNFSKCNTLQTNDPTYFKSCTYDAFLNPFCPVFRVRDMVEAAGENFGDLALLGGSIGVRIEWDCNLDHSAALCQPQYSFSLQDRRYNFRTASYYWDSQKQLYRNLLKFYGIRFDISVHGQAGKFSIIPTAVSFGTGIAFFGVATVVCDLVLLYLDTKADMYWKEKFEEVR
;
A
#
# COMPACT_ATOMS: atom_id res chain seq x y z
N TRP A 1 -30.32 20.96 -4.07
CA TRP A 1 -29.45 19.83 -3.65
C TRP A 1 -29.05 18.94 -4.83
N VAL A 2 -29.99 18.24 -5.50
CA VAL A 2 -29.69 17.26 -6.58
C VAL A 2 -28.89 17.86 -7.74
N LEU A 3 -29.32 18.99 -8.29
CA LEU A 3 -28.60 19.62 -9.41
C LEU A 3 -27.26 20.21 -8.98
N LEU A 4 -27.21 21.03 -7.93
CA LEU A 4 -26.00 21.79 -7.59
C LEU A 4 -24.98 21.01 -6.75
N VAL A 5 -25.42 20.29 -5.70
CA VAL A 5 -24.50 19.61 -4.75
C VAL A 5 -24.12 18.22 -5.24
N ARG A 6 -25.10 17.46 -5.74
CA ARG A 6 -24.83 16.14 -6.34
C ARG A 6 -24.46 16.21 -7.82
N LYS A 7 -24.37 17.42 -8.39
CA LYS A 7 -24.03 17.67 -9.80
C LYS A 7 -24.85 16.81 -10.77
N GLY A 8 -26.16 16.64 -10.53
CA GLY A 8 -27.04 15.78 -11.34
C GLY A 8 -27.18 16.20 -12.82
N TYR A 9 -26.64 17.36 -13.19
CA TYR A 9 -26.53 17.82 -14.58
C TYR A 9 -25.30 17.27 -15.32
N GLN A 10 -24.36 16.64 -14.60
CA GLN A 10 -23.16 16.06 -15.16
C GLN A 10 -23.36 14.58 -15.47
N ASP A 11 -22.78 14.15 -16.57
CA ASP A 11 -22.48 12.76 -16.78
C ASP A 11 -21.11 12.45 -16.15
N THR A 12 -20.93 11.23 -15.64
CA THR A 12 -19.73 10.84 -14.88
C THR A 12 -19.00 9.68 -15.51
N ASP A 13 -17.67 9.68 -15.38
CA ASP A 13 -16.76 8.58 -15.70
C ASP A 13 -16.01 8.16 -14.42
N PRO A 14 -16.43 7.06 -13.76
CA PRO A 14 -15.94 6.69 -12.42
C PRO A 14 -14.69 5.78 -12.41
N ALA A 15 -14.13 5.45 -13.59
CA ALA A 15 -13.03 4.49 -13.68
C ALA A 15 -12.03 4.87 -14.78
N PRO A 16 -11.12 5.85 -14.51
CA PRO A 16 -10.09 6.21 -15.48
C PRO A 16 -9.12 5.05 -15.71
N ARG A 17 -8.54 5.01 -16.91
CA ARG A 17 -7.33 4.23 -17.15
C ARG A 17 -6.15 4.94 -16.49
N THR A 18 -5.34 4.19 -15.76
CA THR A 18 -4.24 4.75 -14.96
C THR A 18 -2.91 4.13 -15.38
N ALA A 19 -1.87 4.95 -15.45
CA ALA A 19 -0.49 4.49 -15.58
C ALA A 19 0.34 5.13 -14.46
N VAL A 20 1.09 4.30 -13.72
CA VAL A 20 1.97 4.73 -12.63
C VAL A 20 3.39 4.30 -12.97
N VAL A 21 4.33 5.22 -12.78
CA VAL A 21 5.76 4.95 -12.89
C VAL A 21 6.43 5.48 -11.64
N THR A 22 7.12 4.59 -10.94
CA THR A 22 7.85 4.88 -9.71
C THR A 22 9.35 4.86 -9.95
N LYS A 23 10.08 5.70 -9.22
CA LYS A 23 11.55 5.66 -9.17
C LYS A 23 12.04 6.11 -7.80
N MET A 24 12.78 5.25 -7.11
CA MET A 24 13.43 5.57 -5.85
C MET A 24 14.82 6.17 -6.10
N LYS A 25 15.24 7.10 -5.25
CA LYS A 25 16.60 7.64 -5.20
C LYS A 25 17.06 7.84 -3.77
N GLY A 26 18.28 7.40 -3.51
CA GLY A 26 18.96 7.54 -2.24
C GLY A 26 20.18 6.64 -2.19
N SER A 27 21.00 6.83 -1.17
CA SER A 27 22.12 5.98 -0.83
C SER A 27 22.28 5.94 0.69
N ALA A 28 22.56 4.76 1.23
CA ALA A 28 22.76 4.53 2.65
C ALA A 28 24.05 3.72 2.85
N VAL A 29 24.64 3.77 4.04
CA VAL A 29 25.85 3.02 4.35
C VAL A 29 25.58 2.12 5.54
N ALA A 30 25.47 0.82 5.30
CA ALA A 30 25.42 -0.15 6.39
C ALA A 30 26.82 -0.70 6.66
N GLY A 31 27.21 -0.75 7.93
CA GLY A 31 28.43 -1.43 8.34
C GLY A 31 28.32 -1.92 9.77
N GLU A 32 28.73 -3.16 9.99
CA GLU A 32 28.91 -3.71 11.33
C GLU A 32 30.40 -3.65 11.70
N ARG A 33 30.71 -3.41 12.99
CA ARG A 33 32.11 -3.40 13.44
C ARG A 33 32.74 -4.78 13.19
N GLY A 34 33.60 -4.86 12.18
CA GLY A 34 34.34 -6.07 11.81
C GLY A 34 34.01 -6.64 10.41
N ALA A 35 32.85 -6.32 9.82
CA ALA A 35 32.44 -6.80 8.50
C ALA A 35 32.73 -5.82 7.34
N GLY A 36 33.15 -4.59 7.67
CA GLY A 36 33.39 -3.52 6.71
C GLY A 36 32.14 -2.67 6.45
N TRP A 37 32.33 -1.48 5.91
CA TRP A 37 31.25 -0.59 5.49
C TRP A 37 30.85 -0.94 4.05
N GLN A 38 29.57 -1.14 3.81
CA GLN A 38 29.00 -1.39 2.50
C GLN A 38 28.06 -0.25 2.12
N LEU A 39 28.24 0.28 0.91
CA LEU A 39 27.31 1.23 0.30
C LEU A 39 26.10 0.45 -0.23
N TRP A 40 24.91 0.97 0.06
CA TRP A 40 23.64 0.50 -0.47
C TRP A 40 22.99 1.62 -1.26
N ASP A 41 22.72 1.39 -2.54
CA ASP A 41 22.03 2.35 -3.38
C ASP A 41 20.55 1.98 -3.60
N ALA A 42 19.85 2.78 -4.42
CA ALA A 42 18.45 2.54 -4.72
C ALA A 42 18.19 1.20 -5.44
N VAL A 43 19.17 0.64 -6.16
CA VAL A 43 19.04 -0.66 -6.83
C VAL A 43 19.16 -1.80 -5.82
N ASP A 44 19.98 -1.61 -4.78
CA ASP A 44 20.14 -2.60 -3.72
C ASP A 44 18.96 -2.62 -2.74
N GLN A 45 18.34 -1.46 -2.49
CA GLN A 45 17.29 -1.31 -1.48
C GLN A 45 15.86 -1.30 -2.02
N ALA A 46 15.64 -1.01 -3.30
CA ALA A 46 14.29 -0.93 -3.86
C ALA A 46 13.93 -2.19 -4.67
N TRP A 47 12.79 -2.82 -4.34
CA TRP A 47 12.31 -4.02 -5.01
C TRP A 47 10.80 -3.96 -5.33
N PRO A 48 10.36 -4.23 -6.57
CA PRO A 48 11.17 -4.28 -7.78
C PRO A 48 11.85 -2.93 -8.03
N PRO A 49 12.97 -2.89 -8.77
CA PRO A 49 13.75 -1.65 -8.90
C PRO A 49 12.99 -0.53 -9.63
N GLN A 50 12.04 -0.84 -10.52
CA GLN A 50 11.22 0.14 -11.24
C GLN A 50 9.87 -0.46 -11.68
N GLY A 51 8.86 0.41 -11.83
CA GLY A 51 7.80 0.19 -12.83
C GLY A 51 6.51 -0.47 -12.36
N GLU A 52 6.30 -0.63 -11.06
CA GLU A 52 5.05 -1.20 -10.54
C GLU A 52 4.31 -0.25 -9.59
N ASN A 53 3.04 -0.57 -9.37
CA ASN A 53 2.19 0.06 -8.36
C ASN A 53 2.63 -0.30 -6.93
N VAL A 54 3.56 -1.24 -6.79
CA VAL A 54 4.09 -1.70 -5.51
C VAL A 54 5.60 -1.52 -5.51
N LEU A 55 6.12 -0.95 -4.44
CA LEU A 55 7.56 -0.76 -4.24
C LEU A 55 7.92 -1.13 -2.82
N PHE A 56 8.95 -1.94 -2.63
CA PHE A 56 9.50 -2.27 -1.33
C PHE A 56 10.84 -1.59 -1.12
N LEU A 57 11.01 -0.89 0.00
CA LEU A 57 12.25 -0.25 0.41
C LEU A 57 12.84 -1.02 1.61
N VAL A 58 14.00 -1.63 1.43
CA VAL A 58 14.76 -2.29 2.49
C VAL A 58 15.28 -1.25 3.48
N THR A 59 14.94 -1.39 4.75
CA THR A 59 15.40 -0.51 5.84
C THR A 59 16.23 -1.25 6.88
N ASN A 60 16.09 -2.57 6.94
CA ASN A 60 16.83 -3.43 7.85
C ASN A 60 16.95 -4.83 7.27
N PHE A 61 18.00 -5.57 7.63
CA PHE A 61 18.20 -6.90 7.09
C PHE A 61 19.00 -7.79 8.03
N ILE A 62 18.84 -9.09 7.87
CA ILE A 62 19.65 -10.11 8.53
C ILE A 62 20.30 -10.96 7.45
N THR A 63 21.63 -11.08 7.53
CA THR A 63 22.42 -11.89 6.61
C THR A 63 22.89 -13.15 7.33
N THR A 64 22.56 -14.32 6.77
CA THR A 64 23.15 -15.60 7.16
C THR A 64 24.04 -16.07 6.01
N ALA A 65 25.33 -15.78 6.11
CA ALA A 65 26.30 -16.05 5.06
C ALA A 65 26.80 -17.50 5.10
N LYS A 66 27.30 -17.98 3.95
CA LYS A 66 27.98 -19.28 3.80
C LYS A 66 27.14 -20.47 4.27
N GLN A 67 25.82 -20.47 4.02
CA GLN A 67 25.01 -21.65 4.27
C GLN A 67 25.39 -22.77 3.31
N THR A 68 25.49 -24.00 3.81
CA THR A 68 25.68 -25.23 3.03
C THR A 68 24.59 -26.25 3.36
N GLN A 69 24.37 -27.20 2.48
CA GLN A 69 23.51 -28.34 2.81
C GLN A 69 24.27 -29.30 3.73
N GLY A 70 23.74 -29.50 4.93
CA GLY A 70 24.37 -30.33 5.96
C GLY A 70 23.45 -30.55 7.14
N THR A 71 24.01 -31.02 8.25
CA THR A 71 23.30 -31.15 9.53
C THR A 71 23.71 -30.07 10.51
N CYS A 72 22.74 -29.51 11.22
CA CYS A 72 22.95 -28.50 12.26
C CYS A 72 21.79 -28.48 13.25
N PRO A 73 21.96 -27.91 14.45
CA PRO A 73 20.86 -27.73 15.37
C PRO A 73 19.85 -26.72 14.82
N GLU A 74 18.57 -27.00 14.98
CA GLU A 74 17.49 -26.07 14.61
C GLU A 74 17.45 -24.85 15.54
N SER A 75 16.85 -23.75 15.08
CA SER A 75 16.71 -22.53 15.86
C SER A 75 15.83 -22.75 17.11
N PRO A 76 16.24 -22.28 18.30
CA PRO A 76 15.44 -22.33 19.52
C PRO A 76 14.12 -21.55 19.43
N SER A 77 13.99 -20.66 18.43
CA SER A 77 12.74 -19.93 18.17
C SER A 77 11.64 -20.79 17.56
N VAL A 78 11.96 -22.02 17.13
CA VAL A 78 10.99 -22.99 16.62
C VAL A 78 10.57 -23.92 17.77
N LEU A 79 9.34 -23.73 18.26
CA LEU A 79 8.83 -24.44 19.45
C LEU A 79 8.87 -25.97 19.27
N GLU A 80 8.48 -26.48 18.10
CA GLU A 80 8.47 -27.93 17.77
C GLU A 80 9.87 -28.56 17.64
N ALA A 81 10.92 -27.74 17.69
CA ALA A 81 12.30 -28.19 17.58
C ALA A 81 13.01 -28.27 18.93
N THR A 82 12.43 -27.75 20.02
CA THR A 82 13.01 -27.90 21.36
C THR A 82 12.90 -29.34 21.81
N CYS A 83 13.98 -29.92 22.30
CA CYS A 83 14.05 -31.31 22.71
C CYS A 83 14.82 -31.47 24.02
N THR A 84 14.55 -32.57 24.72
CA THR A 84 15.32 -33.01 25.88
C THR A 84 16.04 -34.33 25.60
N GLU A 85 15.42 -35.20 24.80
CA GLU A 85 15.96 -36.48 24.38
C GLU A 85 15.76 -36.73 22.88
N ASP A 86 16.53 -37.67 22.33
CA ASP A 86 16.47 -38.02 20.90
C ASP A 86 15.07 -38.49 20.45
N ALA A 87 14.28 -39.06 21.37
CA ALA A 87 12.91 -39.50 21.10
C ALA A 87 11.95 -38.34 20.75
N ASP A 88 12.25 -37.12 21.20
CA ASP A 88 11.49 -35.90 20.86
C ASP A 88 11.67 -35.47 19.39
N CYS A 89 12.65 -36.07 18.70
CA CYS A 89 13.07 -35.71 17.35
C CYS A 89 12.81 -36.84 16.35
N PRO A 90 11.54 -37.16 15.99
CA PRO A 90 11.23 -38.23 15.06
C PRO A 90 11.86 -38.00 13.69
N VAL A 91 12.59 -39.00 13.20
CA VAL A 91 13.34 -38.97 11.94
C VAL A 91 12.40 -38.75 10.76
N GLY A 92 12.80 -37.88 9.82
CA GLY A 92 12.08 -37.66 8.57
C GLY A 92 10.90 -36.70 8.67
N ASN A 93 10.52 -36.28 9.87
CA ASN A 93 9.49 -35.26 10.04
C ASN A 93 10.05 -33.88 9.67
N THR A 94 9.32 -33.16 8.82
CA THR A 94 9.56 -31.73 8.59
C THR A 94 9.00 -30.93 9.75
N VAL A 95 9.72 -29.91 10.17
CA VAL A 95 9.22 -28.97 11.19
C VAL A 95 8.34 -27.95 10.47
N VAL A 96 7.05 -27.83 10.85
CA VAL A 96 6.04 -27.05 10.09
C VAL A 96 6.43 -25.58 9.92
N HIS A 97 7.21 -25.06 10.88
CA HIS A 97 7.77 -23.71 10.87
C HIS A 97 9.30 -23.68 10.99
N GLY A 98 9.98 -24.80 10.69
CA GLY A 98 11.43 -24.90 10.78
C GLY A 98 12.14 -24.82 9.43
N ASN A 99 13.45 -25.08 9.47
CA ASN A 99 14.39 -24.82 8.39
C ASN A 99 14.87 -26.12 7.70
N GLY A 100 14.40 -27.29 8.13
CA GLY A 100 14.84 -28.58 7.60
C GLY A 100 14.06 -29.80 8.09
N ILE A 101 14.65 -30.98 7.87
CA ILE A 101 14.08 -32.29 8.20
C ILE A 101 14.81 -32.85 9.42
N LYS A 102 14.08 -33.32 10.45
CA LYS A 102 14.68 -33.89 11.67
C LYS A 102 15.49 -35.15 11.36
N THR A 103 16.71 -35.24 11.90
CA THR A 103 17.62 -36.40 11.70
C THR A 103 17.44 -37.51 12.72
N GLY A 104 16.77 -37.26 13.85
CA GLY A 104 16.65 -38.23 14.94
C GLY A 104 17.34 -37.85 16.25
N LYS A 105 18.16 -36.79 16.25
CA LYS A 105 19.04 -36.47 17.38
C LYS A 105 18.65 -35.16 18.04
N CYS A 106 18.75 -35.13 19.36
CA CYS A 106 18.66 -33.93 20.18
C CYS A 106 20.06 -33.43 20.51
N ILE A 107 20.40 -32.21 20.09
CA ILE A 107 21.74 -31.64 20.26
C ILE A 107 21.66 -30.27 20.92
N MET A 108 22.69 -29.90 21.67
CA MET A 108 22.75 -28.58 22.32
C MET A 108 22.97 -27.49 21.28
N PHE A 109 22.05 -26.53 21.17
CA PHE A 109 22.22 -25.33 20.35
C PHE A 109 23.11 -24.30 21.07
N ASN A 110 22.87 -24.08 22.35
CA ASN A 110 23.72 -23.29 23.23
C ASN A 110 23.84 -23.98 24.61
N THR A 111 24.42 -23.31 25.61
CA THR A 111 24.59 -23.85 26.96
C THR A 111 23.27 -24.10 27.72
N THR A 112 22.14 -23.54 27.27
CA THR A 112 20.84 -23.56 27.97
C THR A 112 19.71 -24.22 27.19
N HIS A 113 19.84 -24.38 25.87
CA HIS A 113 18.80 -24.85 24.96
C HIS A 113 19.33 -26.00 24.10
N SER A 114 18.56 -27.08 24.07
CA SER A 114 18.75 -28.22 23.18
C SER A 114 17.65 -28.23 22.12
N THR A 115 18.05 -28.44 20.87
CA THR A 115 17.14 -28.50 19.72
C THR A 115 17.44 -29.71 18.85
N CYS A 116 16.43 -30.16 18.11
CA CYS A 116 16.60 -31.27 17.18
C CYS A 116 17.63 -30.91 16.10
N GLU A 117 18.50 -31.86 15.80
CA GLU A 117 19.36 -31.80 14.62
C GLU A 117 18.49 -31.94 13.37
N ILE A 118 18.71 -31.04 12.41
CA ILE A 118 18.01 -31.04 11.12
C ILE A 118 19.00 -31.16 9.97
N TYR A 119 18.55 -31.76 8.87
CA TYR A 119 19.22 -31.69 7.58
C TYR A 119 18.59 -30.55 6.76
N GLY A 120 19.40 -29.57 6.36
CA GLY A 120 18.94 -28.36 5.69
C GLY A 120 20.07 -27.39 5.35
N TRP A 121 19.74 -26.11 5.18
CA TRP A 121 20.73 -25.04 4.97
C TRP A 121 21.32 -24.60 6.30
N CYS A 122 22.59 -24.94 6.52
CA CYS A 122 23.30 -24.76 7.78
C CYS A 122 24.44 -23.74 7.63
N PRO A 123 24.65 -22.83 8.61
CA PRO A 123 23.89 -22.69 9.84
C PRO A 123 22.48 -22.09 9.61
N VAL A 124 21.54 -22.40 10.51
CA VAL A 124 20.19 -21.83 10.49
C VAL A 124 20.20 -20.32 10.70
N GLU A 125 19.17 -19.63 10.22
CA GLU A 125 19.03 -18.18 10.34
C GLU A 125 19.01 -17.74 11.80
N ASN A 126 19.76 -16.68 12.12
CA ASN A 126 19.65 -16.01 13.41
C ASN A 126 18.49 -15.02 13.39
N ASN A 127 17.52 -15.18 14.30
CA ASN A 127 16.35 -14.30 14.40
C ASN A 127 16.57 -13.06 15.30
N THR A 128 17.77 -12.84 15.85
CA THR A 128 18.02 -11.64 16.67
C THR A 128 18.04 -10.37 15.82
N LEU A 129 17.04 -9.51 16.03
CA LEU A 129 16.98 -8.21 15.41
C LEU A 129 17.99 -7.24 16.05
N PRO A 130 18.63 -6.35 15.26
CA PRO A 130 19.44 -5.28 15.81
C PRO A 130 18.58 -4.28 16.59
N ARG A 131 19.20 -3.57 17.54
CA ARG A 131 18.51 -2.55 18.37
C ARG A 131 18.09 -1.31 17.58
N LYS A 132 18.72 -1.07 16.43
CA LYS A 132 18.49 0.07 15.53
C LYS A 132 18.46 -0.45 14.08
N PRO A 133 17.69 0.20 13.19
CA PRO A 133 17.68 -0.20 11.79
C PRO A 133 19.06 0.06 11.17
N LEU A 134 19.53 -0.88 10.34
CA LEU A 134 20.86 -0.81 9.73
C LEU A 134 20.97 0.25 8.62
N LEU A 135 19.85 0.65 8.04
CA LEU A 135 19.75 1.58 6.92
C LEU A 135 18.81 2.73 7.32
N ASP A 136 19.18 3.49 8.35
CA ASP A 136 18.37 4.60 8.85
C ASP A 136 18.36 5.80 7.89
N GLU A 137 19.37 5.92 7.02
CA GLU A 137 19.42 6.97 6.00
C GLU A 137 18.31 6.84 4.94
N ALA A 138 17.66 5.67 4.86
CA ALA A 138 16.48 5.43 4.04
C ALA A 138 15.32 6.40 4.36
N GLU A 139 15.32 7.02 5.55
CA GLU A 139 14.39 8.10 5.92
C GLU A 139 14.43 9.28 4.92
N ASN A 140 15.62 9.59 4.39
CA ASN A 140 15.87 10.72 3.51
C ASN A 140 15.74 10.38 2.03
N PHE A 141 15.30 9.17 1.72
CA PHE A 141 15.16 8.75 0.35
C PHE A 141 13.96 9.45 -0.29
N THR A 142 14.03 9.55 -1.61
CA THR A 142 13.00 10.22 -2.40
C THR A 142 12.36 9.25 -3.38
N LEU A 143 11.04 9.17 -3.32
CA LEU A 143 10.21 8.40 -4.23
C LEU A 143 9.58 9.36 -5.24
N PHE A 144 9.96 9.21 -6.50
CA PHE A 144 9.31 9.89 -7.62
C PHE A 144 8.12 9.06 -8.10
N ILE A 145 6.92 9.65 -8.09
CA ILE A 145 5.68 9.02 -8.57
C ILE A 145 5.15 9.83 -9.75
N LYS A 146 5.22 9.26 -10.95
CA LYS A 146 4.54 9.81 -12.14
C LYS A 146 3.25 9.04 -12.36
N ASN A 147 2.13 9.74 -12.25
CA ASN A 147 0.81 9.18 -12.49
C ASN A 147 0.10 9.91 -13.63
N THR A 148 -0.42 9.13 -14.57
CA THR A 148 -1.26 9.62 -15.67
C THR A 148 -2.63 8.95 -15.59
N VAL A 149 -3.68 9.77 -15.63
CA VAL A 149 -5.07 9.31 -15.72
C VAL A 149 -5.65 9.65 -17.08
N HIS A 150 -6.50 8.75 -17.59
CA HIS A 150 -7.24 8.95 -18.83
C HIS A 150 -8.70 8.51 -18.66
N PHE A 151 -9.59 9.48 -18.71
CA PHE A 151 -11.04 9.30 -18.70
C PHE A 151 -11.51 9.09 -20.14
N THR A 152 -11.76 7.83 -20.49
CA THR A 152 -12.06 7.40 -21.86
C THR A 152 -13.37 8.00 -22.36
N LYS A 153 -14.36 8.15 -21.47
CA LYS A 153 -15.68 8.67 -21.82
C LYS A 153 -15.64 10.12 -22.31
N PHE A 154 -14.73 10.92 -21.77
CA PHE A 154 -14.58 12.34 -22.12
C PHE A 154 -13.34 12.63 -22.96
N ASN A 155 -12.58 11.59 -23.34
CA ASN A 155 -11.28 11.69 -24.00
C ASN A 155 -10.34 12.70 -23.32
N PHE A 156 -10.34 12.70 -21.98
CA PHE A 156 -9.55 13.62 -21.17
C PHE A 156 -8.38 12.89 -20.53
N SER A 157 -7.16 13.41 -20.66
CA SER A 157 -5.98 12.89 -19.99
C SER A 157 -5.27 13.96 -19.18
N LYS A 158 -4.74 13.56 -18.02
CA LYS A 158 -3.98 14.45 -17.13
C LYS A 158 -2.86 13.68 -16.46
N CYS A 159 -1.73 14.35 -16.27
CA CYS A 159 -0.59 13.84 -15.52
C CYS A 159 -0.43 14.67 -14.24
N ASN A 160 0.00 14.05 -13.15
CA ASN A 160 0.27 14.74 -11.89
C ASN A 160 1.46 15.70 -11.98
N THR A 161 2.40 15.45 -12.89
CA THR A 161 3.59 16.27 -13.06
C THR A 161 3.27 17.59 -13.73
N LEU A 162 3.82 18.69 -13.22
CA LEU A 162 3.79 19.98 -13.88
C LEU A 162 4.41 19.90 -15.28
N GLN A 163 3.74 20.43 -16.30
CA GLN A 163 4.34 20.63 -17.61
C GLN A 163 5.23 21.87 -17.55
N THR A 164 6.53 21.66 -17.29
CA THR A 164 7.54 22.72 -17.20
C THR A 164 8.71 22.44 -18.12
N ASN A 165 9.29 23.50 -18.67
CA ASN A 165 10.52 23.45 -19.47
C ASN A 165 11.77 23.55 -18.59
N ASP A 166 11.61 23.75 -17.27
CA ASP A 166 12.72 23.84 -16.32
C ASP A 166 13.25 22.44 -15.95
N PRO A 167 14.47 22.07 -16.37
CA PRO A 167 15.07 20.78 -16.04
C PRO A 167 15.50 20.65 -14.58
N THR A 168 15.49 21.75 -13.81
CA THR A 168 15.90 21.78 -12.39
C THR A 168 14.75 21.56 -11.43
N TYR A 169 13.51 21.87 -11.83
CA TYR A 169 12.33 21.74 -10.98
C TYR A 169 12.21 20.36 -10.32
N PHE A 170 12.25 19.29 -11.11
CA PHE A 170 12.13 17.91 -10.59
C PHE A 170 13.36 17.43 -9.80
N LYS A 171 14.46 18.19 -9.79
CA LYS A 171 15.67 17.84 -9.03
C LYS A 171 15.67 18.45 -7.63
N SER A 172 14.96 19.56 -7.43
CA SER A 172 14.96 20.33 -6.18
C SER A 172 13.62 20.33 -5.46
N CYS A 173 12.51 20.06 -6.15
CA CYS A 173 11.20 20.08 -5.52
C CYS A 173 11.02 18.89 -4.57
N THR A 174 10.28 19.12 -3.48
CA THR A 174 9.72 18.09 -2.62
C THR A 174 8.23 18.36 -2.49
N TYR A 175 7.41 17.30 -2.53
CA TYR A 175 5.97 17.40 -2.43
C TYR A 175 5.57 18.01 -1.09
N ASP A 176 4.66 18.98 -1.16
CA ASP A 176 3.95 19.53 -0.02
C ASP A 176 2.55 19.92 -0.51
N ALA A 177 1.51 19.60 0.27
CA ALA A 177 0.12 19.81 -0.15
C ALA A 177 -0.23 21.29 -0.39
N PHE A 178 0.48 22.23 0.24
CA PHE A 178 0.20 23.66 0.17
C PHE A 178 1.27 24.42 -0.61
N LEU A 179 2.55 24.14 -0.37
CA LEU A 179 3.67 24.85 -0.97
C LEU A 179 3.97 24.35 -2.38
N ASN A 180 3.98 23.02 -2.59
CA ASN A 180 4.42 22.38 -3.83
C ASN A 180 3.50 21.21 -4.25
N PRO A 181 2.20 21.44 -4.48
CA PRO A 181 1.23 20.36 -4.74
C PRO A 181 1.48 19.61 -6.06
N PHE A 182 2.22 20.21 -6.99
CA PHE A 182 2.55 19.61 -8.29
C PHE A 182 3.88 18.85 -8.32
N CYS A 183 4.62 18.83 -7.21
CA CYS A 183 5.89 18.12 -7.17
C CYS A 183 5.64 16.61 -7.02
N PRO A 184 6.15 15.76 -7.94
CA PRO A 184 5.95 14.31 -7.89
C PRO A 184 6.98 13.58 -7.01
N VAL A 185 7.81 14.30 -6.24
CA VAL A 185 8.93 13.75 -5.46
C VAL A 185 8.55 13.76 -3.98
N PHE A 186 8.44 12.59 -3.38
CA PHE A 186 8.02 12.40 -2.00
C PHE A 186 9.21 11.93 -1.17
N ARG A 187 9.43 12.51 0.00
CA ARG A 187 10.41 12.00 0.96
C ARG A 187 9.79 10.86 1.75
N VAL A 188 10.52 9.78 1.94
CA VAL A 188 10.05 8.58 2.64
C VAL A 188 9.58 8.91 4.06
N ARG A 189 10.35 9.70 4.80
CA ARG A 189 9.96 10.21 6.13
C ARG A 189 8.56 10.82 6.13
N ASP A 190 8.34 11.78 5.23
CA ASP A 190 7.12 12.60 5.21
C ASP A 190 5.90 11.72 4.88
N MET A 191 6.07 10.71 4.02
CA MET A 191 5.02 9.73 3.72
C MET A 191 4.66 8.86 4.94
N VAL A 192 5.65 8.47 5.74
CA VAL A 192 5.46 7.63 6.94
C VAL A 192 4.82 8.45 8.07
N GLU A 193 5.28 9.68 8.28
CA GLU A 193 4.68 10.61 9.25
C GLU A 193 3.24 10.99 8.84
N ALA A 194 2.97 11.18 7.54
CA ALA A 194 1.61 11.43 7.04
C ALA A 194 0.68 10.23 7.20
N ALA A 195 1.21 9.01 7.30
CA ALA A 195 0.46 7.81 7.65
C ALA A 195 0.23 7.66 9.17
N GLY A 196 0.80 8.55 10.00
CA GLY A 196 0.68 8.54 11.45
C GLY A 196 1.68 7.66 12.19
N GLU A 197 2.77 7.24 11.53
CA GLU A 197 3.75 6.31 12.08
C GLU A 197 5.13 6.95 12.28
N ASN A 198 5.98 6.34 13.12
CA ASN A 198 7.38 6.73 13.28
C ASN A 198 8.27 5.90 12.35
N PHE A 199 9.15 6.58 11.59
CA PHE A 199 10.05 5.90 10.66
C PHE A 199 10.95 4.87 11.34
N GLY A 200 11.55 5.18 12.50
CA GLY A 200 12.49 4.29 13.18
C GLY A 200 11.86 2.97 13.60
N ASP A 201 10.64 3.02 14.15
CA ASP A 201 9.89 1.83 14.57
C ASP A 201 9.47 0.97 13.38
N LEU A 202 8.98 1.63 12.32
CA LEU A 202 8.56 0.96 11.09
C LEU A 202 9.76 0.38 10.33
N ALA A 203 10.90 1.06 10.32
CA ALA A 203 12.14 0.61 9.68
C ALA A 203 12.76 -0.62 10.35
N LEU A 204 12.55 -0.80 11.66
CA LEU A 204 13.08 -1.93 12.41
C LEU A 204 12.39 -3.25 12.07
N LEU A 205 11.05 -3.23 12.09
CA LEU A 205 10.21 -4.42 11.94
C LEU A 205 9.65 -4.57 10.52
N GLY A 206 9.68 -3.51 9.73
CA GLY A 206 9.00 -3.41 8.44
C GLY A 206 7.51 -3.11 8.56
N GLY A 207 6.89 -2.73 7.45
CA GLY A 207 5.46 -2.46 7.34
C GLY A 207 5.03 -2.15 5.91
N SER A 208 3.74 -1.89 5.72
CA SER A 208 3.17 -1.45 4.44
C SER A 208 2.40 -0.15 4.59
N ILE A 209 2.62 0.79 3.66
CA ILE A 209 1.97 2.08 3.54
C ILE A 209 1.20 2.13 2.22
N GLY A 210 -0.10 2.38 2.31
CA GLY A 210 -0.96 2.67 1.17
C GLY A 210 -0.81 4.12 0.75
N VAL A 211 -0.50 4.34 -0.52
CA VAL A 211 -0.42 5.67 -1.16
C VAL A 211 -1.61 5.81 -2.10
N ARG A 212 -2.63 6.54 -1.67
CA ARG A 212 -3.85 6.73 -2.45
C ARG A 212 -3.81 8.08 -3.17
N ILE A 213 -3.91 8.03 -4.49
CA ILE A 213 -3.96 9.19 -5.41
C ILE A 213 -5.39 9.31 -5.93
N GLU A 214 -6.08 10.38 -5.55
CA GLU A 214 -7.48 10.61 -5.91
C GLU A 214 -7.65 11.77 -6.89
N TRP A 215 -8.37 11.52 -7.98
CA TRP A 215 -8.65 12.49 -9.03
C TRP A 215 -10.16 12.75 -9.12
N ASP A 216 -10.69 13.73 -8.38
CA ASP A 216 -12.06 14.21 -8.55
C ASP A 216 -12.06 15.48 -9.44
N CYS A 217 -12.43 15.30 -10.70
CA CYS A 217 -12.27 16.31 -11.73
C CYS A 217 -13.61 16.77 -12.30
N ASN A 218 -13.89 18.05 -12.11
CA ASN A 218 -14.98 18.72 -12.81
C ASN A 218 -14.48 19.29 -14.15
N LEU A 219 -14.83 18.63 -15.25
CA LEU A 219 -14.43 18.99 -16.62
C LEU A 219 -15.25 20.14 -17.23
N ASP A 220 -16.19 20.71 -16.48
CA ASP A 220 -16.83 21.98 -16.86
C ASP A 220 -15.93 23.19 -16.58
N HIS A 221 -14.92 22.99 -15.71
CA HIS A 221 -13.90 23.99 -15.41
C HIS A 221 -12.61 23.71 -16.17
N SER A 222 -11.61 24.58 -15.98
CA SER A 222 -10.31 24.41 -16.61
C SER A 222 -9.64 23.12 -16.17
N ALA A 223 -8.94 22.46 -17.11
CA ALA A 223 -8.15 21.26 -16.84
C ALA A 223 -6.99 21.47 -15.84
N ALA A 224 -6.71 22.72 -15.43
CA ALA A 224 -5.71 23.06 -14.42
C ALA A 224 -6.22 22.86 -12.99
N LEU A 225 -7.53 22.91 -12.77
CA LEU A 225 -8.18 22.69 -11.46
C LEU A 225 -8.31 21.21 -11.11
N CYS A 226 -8.27 20.32 -12.12
CA CYS A 226 -8.21 18.88 -11.93
C CYS A 226 -6.81 18.49 -11.44
N GLN A 227 -6.68 18.28 -10.13
CA GLN A 227 -5.43 17.99 -9.43
C GLN A 227 -5.57 16.73 -8.57
N PRO A 228 -4.50 15.94 -8.44
CA PRO A 228 -4.52 14.76 -7.59
C PRO A 228 -4.46 15.16 -6.11
N GLN A 229 -5.21 14.45 -5.28
CA GLN A 229 -5.09 14.48 -3.83
C GLN A 229 -4.38 13.22 -3.36
N TYR A 230 -3.37 13.39 -2.50
CA TYR A 230 -2.59 12.27 -1.96
C TYR A 230 -3.00 12.01 -0.51
N SER A 231 -3.17 10.75 -0.18
CA SER A 231 -3.40 10.29 1.19
C SER A 231 -2.53 9.08 1.49
N PHE A 232 -2.05 9.02 2.73
CA PHE A 232 -1.13 7.99 3.21
C PHE A 232 -1.78 7.27 4.39
N SER A 233 -1.67 5.94 4.40
CA SER A 233 -2.27 5.13 5.46
C SER A 233 -1.42 3.90 5.74
N LEU A 234 -1.26 3.55 7.02
CA LEU A 234 -0.68 2.27 7.39
C LEU A 234 -1.64 1.13 6.97
N GLN A 235 -1.13 0.15 6.24
CA GLN A 235 -1.88 -1.04 5.81
C GLN A 235 -1.54 -2.25 6.67
N ASP A 236 -0.26 -2.45 6.98
CA ASP A 236 0.20 -3.58 7.78
C ASP A 236 1.52 -3.28 8.50
N ARG A 237 1.80 -4.01 9.57
CA ARG A 237 3.07 -3.93 10.33
C ARG A 237 3.79 -5.27 10.25
N ARG A 238 5.11 -5.24 10.41
CA ARG A 238 6.00 -6.43 10.42
C ARG A 238 6.18 -7.10 9.06
N TYR A 239 6.18 -6.33 7.98
CA TYR A 239 6.43 -6.87 6.65
C TYR A 239 7.91 -7.25 6.47
N ASN A 240 8.14 -8.51 6.11
CA ASN A 240 9.47 -9.04 5.82
C ASN A 240 9.41 -10.14 4.76
N PHE A 241 10.51 -10.36 4.04
CA PHE A 241 10.65 -11.50 3.15
C PHE A 241 12.10 -11.97 3.08
N ARG A 242 12.31 -13.15 2.50
CA ARG A 242 13.64 -13.76 2.35
C ARG A 242 14.02 -13.86 0.89
N THR A 243 15.28 -13.60 0.59
CA THR A 243 15.93 -13.93 -0.67
C THR A 243 17.22 -14.68 -0.42
N ALA A 244 17.75 -15.31 -1.46
CA ALA A 244 18.99 -16.04 -1.38
C ALA A 244 19.84 -15.84 -2.64
N SER A 245 21.14 -15.69 -2.44
CA SER A 245 22.13 -15.76 -3.51
C SER A 245 22.96 -17.03 -3.38
N TYR A 246 23.11 -17.75 -4.48
CA TYR A 246 23.82 -19.03 -4.54
C TYR A 246 25.17 -18.84 -5.22
N TYR A 247 26.21 -19.48 -4.71
CA TYR A 247 27.55 -19.43 -5.27
C TYR A 247 28.31 -20.73 -4.99
N TRP A 248 29.33 -21.01 -5.82
CA TRP A 248 30.18 -22.19 -5.69
C TRP A 248 31.54 -21.77 -5.14
N ASP A 249 32.11 -22.59 -4.25
CA ASP A 249 33.48 -22.39 -3.79
C ASP A 249 34.52 -23.01 -4.75
N SER A 250 35.80 -22.87 -4.42
CA SER A 250 36.91 -23.45 -5.19
C SER A 250 36.90 -24.98 -5.24
N GLN A 251 36.15 -25.63 -4.35
CA GLN A 251 36.03 -27.09 -4.21
C GLN A 251 34.73 -27.62 -4.84
N LYS A 252 33.98 -26.76 -5.58
CA LYS A 252 32.67 -27.07 -6.18
C LYS A 252 31.60 -27.47 -5.16
N GLN A 253 31.70 -26.98 -3.93
CA GLN A 253 30.62 -27.08 -2.96
C GLN A 253 29.68 -25.88 -3.12
N LEU A 254 28.37 -26.15 -3.08
CA LEU A 254 27.33 -25.13 -3.22
C LEU A 254 27.11 -24.43 -1.89
N TYR A 255 27.25 -23.10 -1.91
CA TYR A 255 26.94 -22.21 -0.80
C TYR A 255 25.80 -21.28 -1.15
N ARG A 256 25.15 -20.77 -0.09
CA ARG A 256 24.08 -19.78 -0.19
C ARG A 256 24.26 -18.70 0.86
N ASN A 257 24.08 -17.45 0.49
CA ASN A 257 23.85 -16.36 1.43
C ASN A 257 22.34 -16.10 1.50
N LEU A 258 21.76 -16.33 2.67
CA LEU A 258 20.37 -16.01 2.96
C LEU A 258 20.27 -14.58 3.47
N LEU A 259 19.40 -13.80 2.85
CA LEU A 259 19.10 -12.43 3.23
C LEU A 259 17.63 -12.36 3.62
N LYS A 260 17.35 -11.93 4.85
CA LYS A 260 15.99 -11.60 5.28
C LYS A 260 15.87 -10.09 5.35
N PHE A 261 14.99 -9.54 4.54
CA PHE A 261 14.76 -8.11 4.46
C PHE A 261 13.55 -7.71 5.29
N TYR A 262 13.70 -6.62 6.02
CA TYR A 262 12.66 -5.85 6.67
C TYR A 262 12.64 -4.47 6.02
N GLY A 263 11.44 -3.93 5.82
CA GLY A 263 11.33 -2.73 5.02
C GLY A 263 9.91 -2.22 4.92
N ILE A 264 9.79 -1.10 4.21
CA ILE A 264 8.53 -0.42 3.99
C ILE A 264 8.06 -0.73 2.58
N ARG A 265 6.91 -1.39 2.48
CA ARG A 265 6.19 -1.59 1.21
C ARG A 265 5.28 -0.39 0.97
N PHE A 266 5.34 0.20 -0.22
CA PHE A 266 4.43 1.24 -0.69
C PHE A 266 3.48 0.63 -1.71
N ASP A 267 2.19 0.62 -1.39
CA ASP A 267 1.13 0.17 -2.28
C ASP A 267 0.39 1.38 -2.85
N ILE A 268 0.66 1.71 -4.11
CA ILE A 268 0.10 2.88 -4.79
C ILE A 268 -1.22 2.51 -5.46
N SER A 269 -2.29 3.16 -5.04
CA SER A 269 -3.63 3.05 -5.63
C SER A 269 -4.06 4.37 -6.23
N VAL A 270 -4.68 4.30 -7.41
CA VAL A 270 -5.15 5.48 -8.14
C VAL A 270 -6.64 5.34 -8.36
N HIS A 271 -7.39 6.32 -7.84
CA HIS A 271 -8.82 6.42 -8.01
C HIS A 271 -9.16 7.73 -8.70
N GLY A 272 -10.23 7.77 -9.47
CA GLY A 272 -10.67 9.02 -10.05
C GLY A 272 -12.09 8.96 -10.56
N GLN A 273 -12.70 10.14 -10.59
CA GLN A 273 -13.99 10.39 -11.17
C GLN A 273 -13.91 11.70 -11.94
N ALA A 274 -14.40 11.69 -13.18
CA ALA A 274 -14.58 12.91 -13.95
C ALA A 274 -16.07 13.17 -14.15
N GLY A 275 -16.50 14.42 -14.00
CA GLY A 275 -17.84 14.89 -14.32
C GLY A 275 -17.80 15.92 -15.43
N LYS A 276 -18.67 15.80 -16.43
CA LYS A 276 -18.84 16.80 -17.50
C LYS A 276 -20.31 17.03 -17.77
N PHE A 277 -20.69 18.28 -18.03
CA PHE A 277 -22.05 18.66 -18.39
C PHE A 277 -22.58 17.79 -19.54
N SER A 278 -23.80 17.27 -19.35
CA SER A 278 -24.52 16.52 -20.37
C SER A 278 -26.02 16.78 -20.29
N ILE A 279 -26.65 16.94 -21.45
CA ILE A 279 -28.07 17.29 -21.53
C ILE A 279 -28.97 16.15 -21.02
N ILE A 280 -28.56 14.89 -21.21
CA ILE A 280 -29.34 13.71 -20.83
C ILE A 280 -29.56 13.64 -19.30
N PRO A 281 -28.52 13.58 -18.45
CA PRO A 281 -28.72 13.56 -16.99
C PRO A 281 -29.36 14.84 -16.47
N THR A 282 -29.12 15.98 -17.13
CA THR A 282 -29.80 17.25 -16.80
C THR A 282 -31.31 17.14 -17.00
N ALA A 283 -31.77 16.66 -18.17
CA ALA A 283 -33.19 16.50 -18.47
C ALA A 283 -33.86 15.47 -17.56
N VAL A 284 -33.18 14.35 -17.27
CA VAL A 284 -33.68 13.32 -16.33
C VAL A 284 -33.79 13.90 -14.91
N SER A 285 -32.78 14.60 -14.42
CA SER A 285 -32.81 15.24 -13.10
C SER A 285 -33.88 16.32 -13.00
N PHE A 286 -34.12 17.07 -14.07
CA PHE A 286 -35.16 18.08 -14.13
C PHE A 286 -36.57 17.45 -14.16
N GLY A 287 -36.79 16.44 -15.02
CA GLY A 287 -38.06 15.74 -15.12
C GLY A 287 -38.44 15.00 -13.83
N THR A 288 -37.47 14.34 -13.19
CA THR A 288 -37.68 13.71 -11.86
C THR A 288 -37.99 14.75 -10.78
N GLY A 289 -37.35 15.92 -10.83
CA GLY A 289 -37.67 17.05 -9.96
C GLY A 289 -39.13 17.52 -10.11
N ILE A 290 -39.63 17.62 -11.35
CA ILE A 290 -41.03 17.98 -11.61
C ILE A 290 -41.99 16.91 -11.08
N ALA A 291 -41.70 15.63 -11.34
CA ALA A 291 -42.53 14.53 -10.87
C ALA A 291 -42.68 14.53 -9.34
N PHE A 292 -41.65 14.97 -8.61
CA PHE A 292 -41.68 15.05 -7.16
C PHE A 292 -42.70 16.06 -6.61
N PHE A 293 -43.08 17.11 -7.37
CA PHE A 293 -44.16 18.02 -6.96
C PHE A 293 -45.51 17.32 -6.84
N GLY A 294 -45.74 16.22 -7.58
CA GLY A 294 -46.95 15.41 -7.45
C GLY A 294 -47.10 14.73 -6.09
N VAL A 295 -45.99 14.51 -5.36
CA VAL A 295 -46.05 13.98 -3.99
C VAL A 295 -46.71 14.99 -3.05
N ALA A 296 -46.46 16.29 -3.26
CA ALA A 296 -47.06 17.33 -2.44
C ALA A 296 -48.59 17.35 -2.58
N THR A 297 -49.14 17.15 -3.78
CA THR A 297 -50.60 17.12 -3.97
C THR A 297 -51.23 15.93 -3.27
N VAL A 298 -50.60 14.75 -3.30
CA VAL A 298 -51.08 13.56 -2.58
C VAL A 298 -51.05 13.77 -1.06
N VAL A 299 -49.99 14.38 -0.54
CA VAL A 299 -49.90 14.71 0.90
C VAL A 299 -50.94 15.76 1.29
N CYS A 300 -51.10 16.82 0.51
CA CYS A 300 -52.12 17.83 0.74
C CYS A 300 -53.53 17.23 0.71
N ASP A 301 -53.81 16.33 -0.24
CA ASP A 301 -55.08 15.60 -0.31
C ASP A 301 -55.30 14.76 0.94
N LEU A 302 -54.29 14.04 1.41
CA LEU A 302 -54.40 13.22 2.62
C LEU A 302 -54.70 14.09 3.86
N VAL A 303 -54.02 15.23 3.98
CA VAL A 303 -54.25 16.17 5.08
C VAL A 303 -55.66 16.76 5.01
N LEU A 304 -56.08 17.27 3.84
CA LEU A 304 -57.39 17.93 3.68
C LEU A 304 -58.57 16.96 3.81
N LEU A 305 -58.44 15.72 3.32
CA LEU A 305 -59.53 14.75 3.32
C LEU A 305 -59.66 13.97 4.62
N TYR A 306 -58.60 13.86 5.43
CA TYR A 306 -58.63 12.99 6.61
C TYR A 306 -58.21 13.66 7.93
N LEU A 307 -57.48 14.78 7.90
CA LEU A 307 -56.96 15.43 9.11
C LEU A 307 -57.57 16.81 9.37
N ASP A 308 -58.17 17.46 8.36
CA ASP A 308 -58.78 18.78 8.52
C ASP A 308 -60.16 18.71 9.21
N THR A 309 -60.47 19.73 10.01
CA THR A 309 -61.76 19.86 10.71
C THR A 309 -62.98 19.91 9.78
N LYS A 310 -62.80 20.28 8.51
CA LYS A 310 -63.84 20.34 7.48
C LYS A 310 -63.73 19.22 6.44
N ALA A 311 -63.03 18.13 6.78
CA ALA A 311 -62.81 16.98 5.90
C ALA A 311 -64.08 16.50 5.17
N ASP A 312 -65.21 16.40 5.87
CA ASP A 312 -66.50 15.95 5.30
C ASP A 312 -66.99 16.81 4.13
N MET A 313 -66.70 18.12 4.15
CA MET A 313 -67.04 19.04 3.06
C MET A 313 -66.15 18.78 1.85
N TYR A 314 -64.83 18.67 2.06
CA TYR A 314 -63.87 18.43 0.98
C TYR A 314 -64.07 17.06 0.31
N TRP A 315 -64.46 16.05 1.09
CA TRP A 315 -64.72 14.70 0.57
C TRP A 315 -65.91 14.68 -0.38
N LYS A 316 -67.02 15.35 -0.02
CA LYS A 316 -68.23 15.45 -0.86
C LYS A 316 -68.00 16.22 -2.17
N GLU A 317 -67.18 17.26 -2.14
CA GLU A 317 -66.87 18.04 -3.35
C GLU A 317 -65.88 17.32 -4.27
N LYS A 318 -65.02 16.45 -3.72
CA LYS A 318 -64.00 15.74 -4.50
C LYS A 318 -64.51 14.43 -5.13
N PHE A 319 -65.35 13.68 -4.42
CA PHE A 319 -65.81 12.36 -4.86
C PHE A 319 -67.29 12.39 -5.24
N GLU A 320 -67.59 12.01 -6.48
CA GLU A 320 -68.96 11.79 -6.96
C GLU A 320 -69.26 10.29 -6.94
N GLU A 321 -70.25 9.88 -6.14
CA GLU A 321 -70.66 8.48 -6.04
C GLU A 321 -71.57 8.10 -7.22
N VAL A 322 -71.12 7.16 -8.05
CA VAL A 322 -71.95 6.57 -9.12
C VAL A 322 -72.48 5.23 -8.65
N ARG A 323 -73.80 5.03 -8.73
CA ARG A 323 -74.51 3.78 -8.45
C ARG A 323 -74.80 2.98 -9.71
#